data_AF-A0A3C2AZP0-F1
#
_entry.id   AF-A0A3C2AZP0-F1
#
_cell.length_a   1.000
_cell.length_b   1.000
_cell.length_c   1.000
_cell.angle_alpha   90.00
_cell.angle_beta   90.00
_cell.angle_gamma   90.00
#
_symmetry.space_group_name_H-M   'P 1'
#
loop_
_entity.id
_entity.type
_entity.pdbx_description
1 polymer ?
#
loop_
_entity_poly.entity_id
_entity_poly.type
_entity_poly.pdbx_seq_one_letter_code
_entity_poly.pdbx_strand_id
1 'polypeptide(L)'
;MTGLSIAHDTTVVRVTANGSISLPAAIRRRWGVGRVAVIDRGDLAVVRAVPDDPVDYYRGRFAGRGPDTDVLRARDRADEIKAERAKARRTGQ
;
A
#
# COMPACT_ATOMS: atom_id res chain seq x y z
N MET A 1 6.24 15.32 16.48
CA MET A 1 6.04 14.29 15.44
C MET A 1 6.64 14.81 14.16
N THR A 2 7.80 14.29 13.79
CA THR A 2 8.58 14.77 12.63
C THR A 2 7.90 14.30 11.35
N GLY A 3 7.28 15.21 10.61
CA GLY A 3 6.80 14.92 9.27
C GLY A 3 8.01 14.62 8.39
N LEU A 4 8.15 13.37 7.94
CA LEU A 4 9.09 13.03 6.88
C LEU A 4 8.57 13.71 5.60
N SER A 5 9.13 14.88 5.27
CA SER A 5 9.08 15.39 3.90
C SER A 5 9.89 14.41 3.06
N ILE A 6 9.21 13.50 2.36
CA ILE A 6 9.86 12.72 1.31
C ILE A 6 10.18 13.74 0.23
N ALA A 7 11.45 13.98 -0.08
CA ALA A 7 11.82 14.82 -1.20
C ALA A 7 11.21 14.21 -2.48
N HIS A 8 10.31 14.95 -3.12
CA HIS A 8 9.71 14.54 -4.38
C HIS A 8 10.57 15.13 -5.50
N ASP A 9 11.04 14.26 -6.40
CA ASP A 9 11.70 14.69 -7.63
C ASP A 9 10.65 14.71 -8.75
N THR A 10 10.53 15.84 -9.44
CA THR A 10 9.53 16.06 -10.50
C THR A 10 10.25 16.17 -11.83
N THR A 11 10.03 15.20 -12.71
CA THR A 11 10.52 15.24 -14.10
C THR A 11 9.33 15.31 -15.05
N VAL A 12 9.30 16.34 -15.90
CA VAL A 12 8.31 16.45 -16.99
C VAL A 12 8.80 15.58 -18.16
N VAL A 13 7.94 14.68 -18.62
CA VAL A 13 8.24 13.79 -19.76
C VAL A 13 7.21 13.99 -20.86
N ARG A 14 7.64 13.80 -22.11
CA ARG A 14 6.75 13.83 -23.26
C ARG A 14 5.85 12.59 -23.26
N VAL A 15 4.56 12.81 -23.52
CA VAL A 15 3.63 11.74 -23.89
C VAL A 15 3.80 11.45 -25.37
N THR A 16 4.04 10.19 -25.71
CA THR A 16 4.16 9.74 -27.10
C THR A 16 2.79 9.74 -27.80
N ALA A 17 2.77 9.64 -29.13
CA ALA A 17 1.52 9.68 -29.90
C ALA A 17 0.53 8.55 -29.54
N ASN A 18 1.04 7.41 -29.10
CA ASN A 18 0.23 6.28 -28.61
C ASN A 18 -0.11 6.38 -27.11
N GLY A 19 0.10 7.52 -26.47
CA GLY A 19 -0.25 7.74 -25.06
C GLY A 19 0.71 7.15 -24.03
N SER A 20 1.92 6.73 -24.42
CA SER A 20 2.91 6.18 -23.49
C SER A 20 3.80 7.26 -22.89
N ILE A 21 4.31 6.99 -21.68
CA ILE A 21 5.37 7.79 -21.05
C ILE A 21 6.60 6.92 -20.82
N SER A 22 7.77 7.47 -21.11
CA SER A 22 9.03 6.79 -20.77
C SER A 22 9.39 7.07 -19.32
N LEU A 23 9.58 6.02 -18.53
CA LEU A 23 10.00 6.16 -17.13
C LEU A 23 11.45 6.70 -17.07
N PRO A 24 11.72 7.82 -16.37
CA PRO A 24 13.07 8.37 -16.28
C PRO A 24 14.11 7.36 -15.80
N ALA A 25 15.34 7.45 -16.32
CA ALA A 25 16.40 6.47 -16.07
C ALA A 25 16.72 6.29 -14.57
N ALA A 26 16.66 7.38 -13.79
CA ALA A 26 16.84 7.33 -12.33
C ALA A 26 15.78 6.46 -11.65
N ILE A 27 14.51 6.59 -12.05
CA ILE A 27 13.40 5.80 -11.50
C ILE A 27 13.52 4.34 -11.96
N ARG A 28 13.82 4.09 -13.24
CA ARG A 28 14.04 2.74 -13.78
C ARG A 28 15.13 1.98 -13.02
N ARG A 29 16.29 2.60 -12.80
CA ARG A 29 17.41 1.98 -12.06
C ARG A 29 17.04 1.69 -10.61
N ARG A 30 16.32 2.61 -9.96
CA ARG A 30 15.90 2.47 -8.57
C ARG A 30 14.86 1.37 -8.38
N TRP A 31 13.89 1.26 -9.29
CA TRP A 31 12.81 0.30 -9.15
C TRP A 31 13.21 -1.09 -9.64
N GLY A 32 13.99 -1.19 -10.73
CA GLY A 32 14.47 -2.48 -11.23
C GLY A 32 13.34 -3.46 -11.62
N VAL A 33 12.14 -2.98 -11.88
CA VAL A 33 10.96 -3.80 -12.22
C VAL A 33 10.61 -3.69 -13.70
N GLY A 34 10.14 -4.79 -14.28
CA GLY A 34 9.60 -4.82 -15.64
C GLY A 34 8.16 -4.32 -15.76
N ARG A 35 7.45 -4.19 -14.63
CA ARG A 35 6.03 -3.83 -14.60
C ARG A 35 5.73 -2.77 -13.54
N VAL A 36 4.73 -1.95 -13.84
CA VAL A 36 4.22 -0.91 -12.92
C VAL A 36 2.70 -1.00 -12.88
N ALA A 37 2.12 -0.60 -11.75
CA ALA A 37 0.70 -0.37 -11.64
C ALA A 37 0.44 1.13 -11.75
N VAL A 38 -0.49 1.50 -12.63
CA VAL A 38 -1.00 2.86 -12.77
C VAL A 38 -2.34 2.90 -12.05
N ILE A 39 -2.45 3.79 -11.05
CA ILE A 39 -3.64 3.94 -10.21
C ILE A 39 -4.22 5.31 -10.51
N ASP A 40 -5.42 5.32 -11.06
CA ASP A 40 -6.19 6.54 -11.29
C ASP A 40 -6.76 7.08 -9.97
N ARG A 41 -6.55 8.38 -9.73
CA ARG A 41 -7.13 9.14 -8.60
C ARG A 41 -8.01 10.30 -9.07
N GLY A 42 -8.34 10.37 -10.37
CA GLY A 42 -9.16 11.41 -10.97
C GLY A 42 -8.32 12.55 -11.53
N ASP A 43 -7.72 13.36 -10.66
CA ASP A 43 -6.90 14.52 -11.05
C ASP A 43 -5.41 14.18 -11.28
N LEU A 44 -4.98 13.02 -10.78
CA LEU A 44 -3.63 12.51 -10.95
C LEU A 44 -3.60 10.99 -11.05
N ALA A 45 -2.55 10.47 -11.69
CA ALA A 45 -2.23 9.05 -11.69
C ALA A 45 -1.02 8.77 -10.79
N VAL A 46 -1.13 7.74 -9.95
CA VAL A 46 -0.01 7.24 -9.14
C VAL A 46 0.58 6.02 -9.84
N VAL A 47 1.88 6.07 -10.13
CA VAL A 47 2.62 4.93 -10.67
C VAL A 47 3.42 4.27 -9.55
N ARG A 48 3.23 2.97 -9.35
CA ARG A 48 4.02 2.17 -8.39
C ARG A 48 4.73 1.00 -9.08
N ALA A 49 5.92 0.68 -8.60
CA ALA A 49 6.61 -0.54 -8.98
C ALA A 49 5.79 -1.79 -8.60
N VAL A 50 5.74 -2.78 -9.49
CA VAL A 50 5.13 -4.08 -9.23
C VAL A 50 6.25 -5.13 -9.29
N PRO A 51 6.57 -5.80 -8.17
CA PRO A 51 7.53 -6.89 -8.17
C PRO A 51 7.09 -8.02 -9.11
N ASP A 52 8.05 -8.68 -9.76
CA ASP A 52 7.72 -9.75 -10.69
C ASP A 52 7.20 -11.01 -9.99
N ASP A 53 7.77 -11.32 -8.83
CA ASP A 53 7.24 -12.27 -7.85
C ASP A 53 6.83 -11.53 -6.57
N PRO A 54 5.53 -11.25 -6.40
CA PRO A 54 5.03 -10.58 -5.20
C PRO A 54 5.24 -11.41 -3.92
N VAL A 55 5.16 -12.73 -4.01
CA VAL A 55 5.26 -13.61 -2.83
C VAL A 55 6.69 -13.58 -2.32
N ASP A 56 7.66 -13.79 -3.19
CA ASP A 56 9.08 -13.73 -2.83
C ASP A 56 9.45 -12.32 -2.34
N TYR A 57 9.02 -11.27 -3.05
CA TYR A 57 9.34 -9.88 -2.69
C TYR A 57 8.86 -9.48 -1.28
N TYR A 58 7.67 -9.93 -0.88
CA TYR A 58 7.11 -9.60 0.44
C TYR A 58 7.45 -10.61 1.53
N ARG A 59 7.99 -11.79 1.19
CA ARG A 59 8.34 -12.83 2.16
C ARG A 59 9.35 -12.29 3.17
N GLY A 60 9.00 -12.38 4.46
CA GLY A 60 9.85 -11.92 5.57
C GLY A 60 10.03 -10.40 5.69
N ARG A 61 9.60 -9.60 4.70
CA ARG A 61 9.78 -8.13 4.70
C ARG A 61 9.01 -7.42 5.83
N PHE A 62 7.98 -8.07 6.36
CA PHE A 62 7.20 -7.61 7.51
C PHE A 62 7.54 -8.36 8.81
N ALA A 63 8.55 -9.25 8.82
CA ALA A 63 8.95 -9.97 10.01
C ALA A 63 9.36 -8.98 11.13
N GLY A 64 8.84 -9.21 12.34
CA GLY A 64 9.10 -8.35 13.50
C GLY A 64 8.44 -6.95 13.44
N ARG A 65 7.61 -6.67 12.44
CA ARG A 65 6.90 -5.39 12.32
C ARG A 65 5.39 -5.58 12.44
N GLY A 66 4.81 -4.95 13.46
CA GLY A 66 3.38 -5.02 13.75
C GLY A 66 3.05 -6.07 14.81
N PRO A 67 1.76 -6.19 15.19
CA PRO A 67 1.33 -7.21 16.14
C PRO A 67 1.53 -8.61 15.54
N ASP A 68 1.94 -9.56 16.37
CA ASP A 68 1.96 -10.96 15.95
C ASP A 68 0.53 -11.48 15.72
N THR A 69 0.45 -12.66 15.08
CA THR A 69 -0.82 -13.28 14.72
C THR A 69 -1.69 -13.56 15.95
N ASP A 70 -1.11 -13.87 17.10
CA ASP A 70 -1.87 -14.22 18.29
C ASP A 70 -2.48 -12.97 18.94
N VAL A 71 -1.75 -11.85 18.93
CA VAL A 71 -2.26 -10.53 19.32
C VAL A 71 -3.40 -10.09 18.40
N LEU A 72 -3.28 -10.29 17.08
CA LEU A 72 -4.37 -9.98 16.15
C LEU A 72 -5.62 -10.82 16.43
N ARG A 73 -5.46 -12.14 16.61
CA ARG A 73 -6.58 -13.04 16.96
C ARG A 73 -7.21 -12.71 18.31
N ALA A 74 -6.42 -12.24 19.28
CA ALA A 74 -6.95 -11.81 20.57
C ALA A 74 -7.78 -10.53 20.43
N ARG A 75 -7.33 -9.57 19.60
CA ARG A 75 -8.07 -8.35 19.30
C ARG A 75 -9.38 -8.62 18.58
N ASP A 76 -9.35 -9.46 17.54
CA ASP A 76 -10.56 -9.82 16.79
C ASP A 76 -11.64 -10.42 17.71
N ARG A 77 -11.24 -11.35 18.59
CA ARG A 77 -12.16 -11.93 19.59
C ARG A 77 -12.70 -10.89 20.57
N ALA A 78 -11.87 -9.95 21.01
CA ALA A 78 -12.31 -8.88 21.91
C ALA A 78 -13.32 -7.93 21.24
N ASP A 79 -13.07 -7.60 19.98
CA ASP A 79 -13.96 -6.76 19.17
C ASP A 79 -15.30 -7.45 18.91
N GLU A 80 -15.29 -8.75 18.64
CA GLU A 80 -16.51 -9.56 18.48
C GLU A 80 -17.35 -9.58 19.78
N ILE A 81 -16.72 -9.84 20.94
CA ILE A 81 -17.40 -9.78 22.25
C ILE A 81 -18.02 -8.40 22.50
N LYS A 82 -17.28 -7.33 22.17
CA LYS A 82 -17.76 -5.96 22.33
C LYS A 82 -18.96 -5.67 21.42
N ALA A 83 -18.92 -6.14 20.18
CA ALA A 83 -20.02 -6.00 19.23
C ALA A 83 -21.27 -6.74 19.71
N GLU A 84 -21.13 -7.97 20.21
CA GLU A 84 -22.25 -8.76 20.74
C GLU A 84 -22.88 -8.11 21.98
N ARG A 85 -22.07 -7.62 22.92
CA ARG A 85 -22.59 -6.85 24.08
C ARG A 85 -23.36 -5.59 23.64
N ALA A 86 -22.87 -4.89 22.62
CA ALA A 86 -23.54 -3.70 22.09
C ALA A 86 -24.85 -4.03 21.35
N LYS A 87 -24.97 -5.22 20.75
CA LYS A 87 -26.23 -5.73 20.17
C LYS A 87 -27.22 -6.11 21.28
N ALA A 88 -26.79 -6.91 22.26
CA ALA A 88 -27.63 -7.34 23.38
C ALA A 88 -28.23 -6.15 24.15
N ARG A 89 -27.44 -5.08 24.36
CA ARG A 89 -27.93 -3.84 25.00
C ARG A 89 -29.00 -3.12 24.17
N ARG A 90 -28.97 -3.24 22.84
CA ARG A 90 -29.96 -2.60 21.94
C ARG A 90 -31.27 -3.37 21.87
N THR A 91 -31.23 -4.70 21.96
CA THR A 91 -32.42 -5.55 21.84
C THR A 91 -33.16 -5.74 23.17
N GLY A 92 -32.51 -5.48 24.31
CA GLY A 92 -33.10 -5.57 25.64
C GLY A 92 -33.78 -4.29 26.16
N GLN A 93 -34.08 -3.32 25.30
CA GLN A 93 -34.82 -2.08 25.60
C GLN A 93 -36.16 -2.05 24.87
#